data_AF-A0A858X9F4-F1
#
_entry.id   AF-A0A858X9F4-F1
#
_cell.length_a   1.000
_cell.length_b   1.000
_cell.length_c   1.000
_cell.angle_alpha   90.00
_cell.angle_beta   90.00
_cell.angle_gamma   90.00
#
_symmetry.space_group_name_H-M   'P 1'
#
loop_
_entity.id
_entity.type
_entity.pdbx_description
1 polymer ?
#
loop_
_entity_poly.entity_id
_entity_poly.type
_entity_poly.pdbx_seq_one_letter_code
_entity_poly.pdbx_strand_id
1 'polypeptide(L)'
;MIPPALMPPLRVRAGQAFYNIANLDEALAFARANPYPKGDHEGLIRRLQSADEPDEIIEAGNAFRWWAESNGILVERGLPG
;
A
#
# COMPACT_ATOMS: atom_id res chain seq x y z
N MET A 1 -15.71 13.32 7.09
CA MET A 1 -14.39 13.90 6.72
C MET A 1 -13.34 12.92 7.22
N ILE A 2 -12.66 12.20 6.34
CA ILE A 2 -11.53 11.34 6.74
C ILE A 2 -10.35 12.28 7.04
N PRO A 3 -9.69 12.18 8.21
CA PRO A 3 -8.58 13.06 8.56
C PRO A 3 -7.43 13.00 7.54
N PRO A 4 -6.64 14.07 7.40
CA PRO A 4 -5.44 14.05 6.57
C PRO A 4 -4.52 12.88 6.94
N ALA A 5 -4.26 12.04 5.93
CA ALA A 5 -3.35 10.90 5.85
C ALA A 5 -2.95 10.24 7.19
N LEU A 6 -3.83 9.38 7.73
CA LEU A 6 -3.49 8.41 8.79
C LEU A 6 -2.33 7.48 8.38
N MET A 7 -1.99 7.45 7.09
CA MET A 7 -0.89 6.69 6.52
C MET A 7 0.09 7.64 5.80
N PRO A 8 1.40 7.60 6.11
CA PRO A 8 2.40 8.31 5.33
C PRO A 8 2.35 7.86 3.85
N PRO A 9 2.42 8.79 2.88
CA PRO A 9 2.36 8.41 1.48
C PRO A 9 3.57 7.54 1.09
N LEU A 10 3.29 6.43 0.43
CA LEU A 10 4.28 5.48 -0.05
C LEU A 10 4.49 5.65 -1.56
N ARG A 11 5.73 5.48 -2.02
CA ARG A 11 6.02 5.39 -3.45
C ARG A 11 6.32 3.95 -3.81
N VAL A 12 5.59 3.41 -4.78
CA VAL A 12 5.76 2.04 -5.26
C VAL A 12 6.05 2.03 -6.75
N ARG A 13 6.73 0.98 -7.23
CA ARG A 13 7.05 0.76 -8.64
C ARG A 13 6.32 -0.45 -9.18
N ALA A 14 5.66 -0.30 -10.33
CA ALA A 14 5.15 -1.42 -11.12
C ALA A 14 5.69 -1.34 -12.55
N GLY A 15 6.53 -2.30 -12.93
CA GLY A 15 7.28 -2.24 -14.19
C GLY A 15 8.18 -1.00 -14.22
N GLN A 16 7.95 -0.14 -15.22
CA GLN A 16 8.68 1.14 -15.40
C GLN A 16 7.95 2.34 -14.78
N ALA A 17 6.73 2.15 -14.25
CA ALA A 17 5.91 3.24 -13.71
C ALA A 17 6.05 3.35 -12.19
N PHE A 18 5.95 4.58 -11.69
CA PHE A 18 5.93 4.88 -10.26
C PHE A 18 4.57 5.44 -9.85
N TYR A 19 4.08 5.00 -8.69
CA TYR A 19 2.80 5.40 -8.13
C TYR A 19 3.03 5.95 -6.72
N ASN A 20 2.38 7.06 -6.40
CA ASN A 20 2.32 7.59 -5.04
C ASN A 20 0.99 7.15 -4.44
N ILE A 21 1.03 6.49 -3.29
CA ILE A 21 -0.10 5.90 -2.58
C ILE A 21 -0.25 6.67 -1.27
N ALA A 22 -1.28 7.50 -1.15
CA ALA A 22 -1.51 8.39 -0.02
C ALA A 22 -2.66 7.93 0.90
N ASN A 23 -3.47 6.97 0.47
CA ASN A 23 -4.62 6.46 1.21
C ASN A 23 -4.88 4.98 0.89
N LEU A 24 -5.81 4.36 1.63
CA LEU A 24 -6.13 2.93 1.47
C LEU A 24 -6.84 2.60 0.17
N ASP A 25 -7.66 3.51 -0.36
CA ASP A 25 -8.34 3.31 -1.64
C ASP A 25 -7.33 3.17 -2.79
N GLU A 26 -6.32 4.04 -2.81
CA GLU A 26 -5.20 3.97 -3.75
C GLU A 26 -4.37 2.70 -3.55
N ALA A 27 -4.11 2.30 -2.31
CA ALA A 27 -3.40 1.06 -1.99
C ALA A 27 -4.17 -0.17 -2.50
N LEU A 28 -5.49 -0.20 -2.28
CA LEU A 28 -6.38 -1.26 -2.73
C LEU A 28 -6.44 -1.33 -4.26
N ALA A 29 -6.64 -0.18 -4.92
CA ALA A 29 -6.66 -0.11 -6.37
C ALA A 29 -5.34 -0.59 -6.97
N PHE A 30 -4.21 -0.15 -6.40
CA PHE A 30 -2.89 -0.57 -6.84
C PHE A 30 -2.68 -2.08 -6.65
N ALA A 31 -2.97 -2.62 -5.46
CA ALA A 31 -2.78 -4.03 -5.15
C ALA A 31 -3.65 -4.95 -6.02
N ARG A 32 -4.86 -4.52 -6.40
CA ARG A 32 -5.73 -5.26 -7.33
C ARG A 32 -5.19 -5.28 -8.75
N ALA A 33 -4.70 -4.13 -9.22
CA ALA A 33 -4.17 -4.01 -10.57
C ALA A 33 -2.80 -4.69 -10.75
N ASN A 34 -2.06 -4.88 -9.65
CA ASN A 34 -0.69 -5.39 -9.66
C ASN A 34 -0.54 -6.55 -8.66
N PRO A 35 -0.98 -7.78 -9.00
CA PRO A 35 -0.75 -8.94 -8.16
C PRO A 35 0.75 -9.29 -8.14
N TYR A 36 1.30 -9.43 -6.94
CA TYR A 36 2.69 -9.86 -6.72
C TYR A 36 2.74 -11.12 -5.86
N PRO A 37 3.74 -11.99 -6.05
CA PRO A 37 3.70 -13.37 -5.55
C PRO A 37 4.04 -13.54 -4.06
N LYS A 38 4.62 -12.53 -3.38
CA LYS A 38 5.01 -12.65 -1.97
C LYS A 38 3.97 -12.07 -1.03
N GLY A 39 3.80 -12.75 0.11
CA GLY A 39 2.85 -12.40 1.15
C GLY A 39 1.44 -12.94 0.87
N ASP A 40 0.52 -12.69 1.80
CA ASP A 40 -0.89 -13.03 1.66
C ASP A 40 -1.62 -11.89 0.92
N HIS A 41 -1.66 -11.98 -0.42
CA HIS A 41 -2.30 -10.97 -1.26
C HIS A 41 -3.82 -10.90 -1.01
N GLU A 42 -4.51 -12.03 -0.87
CA GLU A 42 -5.95 -12.02 -0.59
C GLU A 42 -6.27 -11.43 0.79
N GLY A 43 -5.50 -11.79 1.81
CA GLY A 43 -5.62 -11.23 3.16
C GLY A 43 -5.31 -9.73 3.19
N LEU A 44 -4.34 -9.26 2.39
CA LEU A 44 -4.08 -7.83 2.21
C LEU A 44 -5.31 -7.12 1.62
N ILE A 45 -5.87 -7.65 0.52
CA ILE A 45 -7.04 -7.05 -0.14
C ILE A 45 -8.21 -6.97 0.83
N ARG A 46 -8.50 -8.04 1.58
CA ARG A 46 -9.58 -8.04 2.58
C ARG A 46 -9.37 -6.97 3.65
N ARG A 47 -8.15 -6.88 4.20
CA ARG A 47 -7.81 -5.89 5.23
C ARG A 47 -7.94 -4.45 4.74
N LEU A 48 -7.49 -4.16 3.52
CA LEU A 48 -7.63 -2.84 2.91
C LEU A 48 -9.09 -2.45 2.67
N GLN A 49 -9.96 -3.42 2.37
CA GLN A 49 -11.39 -3.18 2.14
C GLN A 49 -12.19 -3.00 3.44
N SER A 50 -11.76 -3.60 4.54
CA SER A 50 -12.53 -3.65 5.78
C SER A 50 -12.15 -2.59 6.81
N ALA A 51 -11.01 -1.91 6.63
CA ALA A 51 -10.53 -0.93 7.59
C ALA A 51 -11.40 0.34 7.57
N ASP A 52 -12.07 0.63 8.68
CA ASP A 52 -12.94 1.80 8.84
C ASP A 52 -12.55 2.62 10.08
N GLU A 53 -12.03 1.96 11.12
CA GLU A 53 -11.56 2.63 12.33
C GLU A 53 -10.11 3.13 12.18
N PRO A 54 -9.72 4.22 12.88
CA PRO A 54 -8.37 4.81 12.73
C PRO A 54 -7.21 3.82 12.92
N ASP A 55 -7.32 2.92 13.89
CA ASP A 55 -6.28 1.91 14.16
C ASP A 55 -6.22 0.87 13.04
N GLU A 56 -7.38 0.42 12.56
CA GLU A 56 -7.46 -0.50 11.41
C GLU A 56 -6.88 0.12 10.15
N ILE A 57 -7.10 1.43 9.96
CA ILE A 57 -6.57 2.16 8.80
C ILE A 57 -5.03 2.17 8.84
N ILE A 58 -4.45 2.41 10.01
CA ILE A 58 -2.99 2.36 10.22
C ILE A 58 -2.46 0.95 9.98
N GLU A 59 -3.11 -0.07 10.54
CA GLU A 59 -2.71 -1.48 10.36
C GLU A 59 -2.80 -1.92 8.90
N ALA A 60 -3.87 -1.55 8.19
CA ALA A 60 -4.05 -1.86 6.78
C ALA A 60 -2.99 -1.17 5.92
N GLY A 61 -2.66 0.08 6.23
CA GLY A 61 -1.57 0.81 5.59
C GLY A 61 -0.20 0.17 5.80
N ASN A 62 0.09 -0.26 7.03
CA ASN A 62 1.32 -1.00 7.35
C ASN A 62 1.37 -2.35 6.64
N ALA A 63 0.25 -3.07 6.55
CA ALA A 63 0.17 -4.33 5.81
C ALA A 63 0.50 -4.13 4.32
N PHE A 64 -0.02 -3.06 3.70
CA PHE A 64 0.33 -2.72 2.32
C PHE A 64 1.82 -2.37 2.16
N ARG A 65 2.38 -1.59 3.10
CA ARG A 65 3.81 -1.28 3.12
C ARG A 65 4.66 -2.54 3.17
N TRP A 66 4.41 -3.44 4.11
CA TRP A 66 5.17 -4.68 4.26
C TRP A 66 5.03 -5.59 3.04
N TRP A 67 3.84 -5.67 2.46
CA TRP A 67 3.64 -6.39 1.21
C TRP A 67 4.48 -5.79 0.08
N ALA A 68 4.50 -4.47 -0.07
CA ALA A 68 5.31 -3.77 -1.07
C ALA A 68 6.82 -3.95 -0.84
N GLU A 69 7.27 -3.90 0.41
CA GLU A 69 8.66 -4.18 0.81
C GLU A 69 9.03 -5.63 0.48
N SER A 70 8.19 -6.60 0.85
CA SER A 70 8.46 -8.03 0.62
C SER A 70 8.62 -8.35 -0.87
N ASN A 71 7.85 -7.67 -1.72
CA ASN A 71 7.89 -7.79 -3.18
C ASN A 71 8.98 -6.93 -3.83
N GLY A 72 9.73 -6.13 -3.06
CA GLY A 72 10.81 -5.28 -3.59
C GLY A 72 10.30 -4.16 -4.51
N ILE A 73 9.05 -3.73 -4.31
CA ILE A 73 8.41 -2.69 -5.12
C ILE A 73 8.27 -1.35 -4.38
N LEU A 74 8.53 -1.33 -3.07
CA LEU A 74 8.61 -0.08 -2.31
C LEU A 74 9.88 0.68 -2.73
N VAL A 75 9.72 1.97 -3.00
CA VAL A 75 10.82 2.88 -3.35
C VAL A 75 11.08 3.79 -2.16
N GLU A 76 12.25 3.66 -1.54
CA GLU A 76 12.65 4.56 -0.46
C GLU A 76 12.80 6.00 -0.94
N ARG A 77 12.37 6.95 -0.10
CA ARG A 77 12.61 8.38 -0.31
C ARG A 77 14.13 8.64 -0.24
N GLY A 78 14.79 8.73 -1.39
CA GLY A 78 16.16 9.26 -1.47
C GLY A 78 17.13 8.53 -2.39
N LEU A 79 16.78 7.38 -2.97
CA LEU A 79 17.64 6.72 -3.95
C LEU A 79 17.22 7.12 -5.37
N PRO A 80 18.13 7.72 -6.18
CA PRO A 80 17.88 7.88 -7.62
C PRO A 80 17.74 6.48 -8.22
N GLY A 81 16.58 6.23 -8.84
CA GLY A 81 16.36 5.05 -9.67
C GLY A 81 17.07 5.15 -11.01
#